data_AF-R5MSK1-F1
#
_entry.id   AF-R5MSK1-F1
#
_cell.length_a   1.000
_cell.length_b   1.000
_cell.length_c   1.000
_cell.angle_alpha   90.00
_cell.angle_beta   90.00
_cell.angle_gamma   90.00
#
_symmetry.space_group_name_H-M   'P 1'
#
loop_
_entity.id
_entity.type
_entity.pdbx_description
1 polymer ?
#
loop_
_entity_poly.entity_id
_entity_poly.type
_entity_poly.pdbx_seq_one_letter_code
_entity_poly.pdbx_strand_id
1 'polypeptide(L)' 'MLVNVNKKLMLDDYEIGVLKKYNIDISNCNNLREVTLLVEHFMDNYELDSEELDELDYILERLQERNYYQNTNK' A
#
# COMPACT_ATOMS: atom_id res chain seq x y z
N MET A 1 6.86 11.89 5.20
CA MET A 1 7.92 11.23 6.00
C MET A 1 7.48 9.79 6.24
N LEU A 2 8.37 8.81 6.31
CA LEU A 2 7.95 7.44 6.65
C LEU A 2 7.67 7.33 8.14
N VAL A 3 6.54 6.73 8.49
CA VAL A 3 6.11 6.44 9.85
C VAL A 3 5.95 4.93 10.04
N ASN A 4 6.25 4.45 11.24
CA ASN A 4 6.04 3.05 11.59
C ASN A 4 4.55 2.84 11.87
N VAL A 5 3.88 2.07 11.02
CA VAL A 5 2.44 1.78 11.16
C VAL A 5 2.19 0.50 11.97
N ASN A 6 3.07 -0.49 11.86
CA ASN A 6 3.16 -1.64 12.76
C ASN A 6 4.49 -2.37 12.56
N LYS A 7 4.94 -3.15 13.55
CA LYS A 7 6.11 -4.06 13.48
C LYS A 7 7.31 -3.46 12.70
N LYS A 8 7.44 -3.81 11.42
CA LYS A 8 8.49 -3.39 10.45
C LYS A 8 7.91 -2.72 9.19
N LEU A 9 6.62 -2.42 9.18
CA LEU A 9 5.95 -1.77 8.07
C LEU A 9 6.07 -0.25 8.24
N MET A 10 6.73 0.36 7.25
CA MET A 10 6.93 1.81 7.18
C MET A 10 6.13 2.32 5.98
N LEU A 11 5.22 3.26 6.21
CA LEU A 11 4.42 3.92 5.18
C LEU A 11 4.52 5.43 5.35
N ASP A 12 4.25 6.21 4.31
CA ASP A 12 4.09 7.65 4.46
C ASP A 12 2.63 8.05 4.73
N ASP A 13 2.44 9.32 5.11
CA ASP A 13 1.13 9.86 5.46
C ASP A 13 0.13 9.81 4.29
N TYR A 14 0.63 9.90 3.06
CA TYR A 14 -0.21 9.83 1.86
C TYR A 14 -0.75 8.41 1.68
N GLU A 15 0.12 7.41 1.73
CA GLU A 15 -0.25 5.99 1.63
C GLU A 15 -1.22 5.59 2.74
N ILE A 16 -0.98 6.05 3.97
CA ILE A 16 -1.89 5.82 5.10
C ILE A 16 -3.24 6.50 4.86
N GLY A 17 -3.23 7.71 4.29
CA GLY A 17 -4.43 8.46 3.95
C GLY A 17 -5.29 7.71 2.92
N VAL A 18 -4.67 7.23 1.84
CA VAL A 18 -5.33 6.45 0.78
C VAL A 18 -5.89 5.15 1.35
N LEU A 19 -5.09 4.36 2.08
CA LEU A 19 -5.55 3.10 2.68
C LEU A 19 -6.75 3.30 3.62
N LYS A 20 -6.75 4.41 4.40
CA LYS A 20 -7.89 4.78 5.25
C LYS A 20 -9.11 5.23 4.45
N LYS A 21 -8.92 6.01 3.38
CA LYS A 21 -10.00 6.48 2.50
C LYS A 21 -10.81 5.31 1.95
N TYR A 22 -10.15 4.23 1.56
CA TYR A 22 -10.76 3.02 1.00
C TYR A 22 -11.07 1.94 2.04
N ASN A 23 -10.91 2.20 3.34
CA ASN A 23 -11.11 1.22 4.42
C ASN A 23 -10.30 -0.08 4.25
N ILE A 24 -9.08 0.02 3.71
CA ILE A 24 -8.17 -1.11 3.53
C ILE A 24 -7.43 -1.35 4.86
N ASP A 25 -7.82 -2.40 5.59
CA ASP A 25 -7.27 -2.72 6.91
C ASP A 25 -5.91 -3.42 6.83
N ILE A 26 -4.85 -2.65 7.10
CA ILE A 26 -3.47 -3.13 7.11
C ILE A 26 -2.96 -3.58 8.49
N SER A 27 -3.83 -3.66 9.51
CA SER A 27 -3.43 -3.94 10.90
C SER A 27 -2.63 -5.25 11.06
N ASN A 28 -2.93 -6.25 10.23
CA ASN A 28 -2.30 -7.57 10.24
C ASN A 28 -1.11 -7.71 9.26
N CYS A 29 -0.87 -6.71 8.40
CA CYS A 29 0.24 -6.72 7.46
C CYS A 29 1.58 -6.54 8.19
N ASN A 30 2.65 -7.17 7.71
CA ASN A 30 3.97 -7.19 8.34
C ASN A 30 5.06 -6.55 7.48
N ASN A 31 4.78 -6.37 6.19
CA ASN A 31 5.72 -5.90 5.18
C ASN A 31 4.95 -5.28 3.99
N LEU A 32 5.66 -4.57 3.12
CA LEU A 32 5.07 -3.86 1.98
C LEU A 32 4.38 -4.81 1.00
N ARG A 33 4.90 -6.02 0.80
CA ARG A 33 4.28 -7.03 -0.08
C ARG A 33 2.88 -7.42 0.37
N GLU A 34 2.67 -7.62 1.67
CA GLU A 34 1.34 -7.93 2.22
C GLU A 34 0.36 -6.76 2.02
N VAL A 35 0.83 -5.51 2.11
CA VAL A 35 0.00 -4.33 1.81
C VAL A 35 -0.35 -4.28 0.33
N THR A 36 0.63 -4.48 -0.56
CA THR A 36 0.42 -4.52 -2.03
C THR A 36 -0.65 -5.55 -2.40
N LEU A 37 -0.55 -6.78 -1.88
CA LEU A 37 -1.54 -7.83 -2.15
C LEU A 37 -2.95 -7.48 -1.66
N LEU A 38 -3.05 -6.77 -0.54
CA LEU A 38 -4.34 -6.34 0.01
C LEU A 38 -4.99 -5.25 -0.87
N VAL A 39 -4.19 -4.32 -1.38
CA VAL A 39 -4.66 -3.27 -2.31
C VAL A 39 -5.07 -3.88 -3.65
N GLU A 40 -4.25 -4.77 -4.23
CA GLU A 40 -4.61 -5.51 -5.45
C GLU A 40 -5.92 -6.29 -5.27
N HIS A 41 -6.06 -7.01 -4.14
CA HIS A 41 -7.29 -7.71 -3.82
C HIS A 41 -8.50 -6.78 -3.70
N PHE A 42 -8.33 -5.59 -3.10
CA PHE A 42 -9.39 -4.60 -3.05
C PHE A 42 -9.79 -4.14 -4.46
N MET A 43 -8.82 -3.80 -5.31
CA MET A 43 -9.10 -3.36 -6.69
C MET A 43 -9.81 -4.43 -7.53
N ASP A 44 -9.48 -5.71 -7.31
CA ASP A 44 -10.13 -6.83 -8.03
C ASP A 44 -11.58 -7.10 -7.58
N ASN A 45 -11.98 -6.66 -6.39
CA ASN A 45 -13.26 -7.03 -5.77
C ASN A 45 -14.28 -5.88 -5.68
N TYR A 46 -13.89 -4.65 -6.00
CA TYR A 46 -14.73 -3.47 -5.92
C TYR A 46 -14.85 -2.80 -7.29
N GLU A 47 -16.03 -2.25 -7.59
CA GLU A 47 -16.21 -1.39 -8.76
C GLU A 47 -15.62 -0.01 -8.43
N LEU A 48 -14.57 0.36 -9.14
CA LEU A 48 -13.83 1.60 -8.96
C LEU A 48 -13.92 2.46 -10.22
N ASP A 49 -14.02 3.77 -10.04
CA ASP A 49 -13.88 4.70 -11.15
C ASP A 49 -12.39 4.92 -11.54
N SER A 50 -12.16 5.67 -12.62
CA SER A 50 -10.81 5.92 -13.11
C SER A 50 -9.93 6.68 -12.13
N GLU A 51 -10.50 7.63 -11.36
CA GLU A 51 -9.73 8.42 -10.40
C GLU A 51 -9.34 7.57 -9.19
N GLU A 52 -10.24 6.68 -8.75
CA GLU A 52 -9.96 5.71 -7.69
C GLU A 52 -8.89 4.70 -8.10
N LEU A 53 -8.96 4.17 -9.33
CA LEU A 53 -7.95 3.27 -9.89
C LEU A 53 -6.58 3.95 -9.97
N ASP A 54 -6.51 5.17 -10.54
CA ASP A 54 -5.25 5.91 -10.68
C ASP A 54 -4.59 6.18 -9.31
N GLU A 55 -5.38 6.51 -8.28
CA GLU A 55 -4.86 6.75 -6.93
C GLU A 55 -4.30 5.47 -6.28
N LEU A 56 -4.99 4.34 -6.47
CA LEU A 56 -4.57 3.04 -5.93
C LEU A 56 -3.35 2.47 -6.68
N ASP A 57 -3.32 2.60 -8.01
CA ASP A 57 -2.16 2.23 -8.82
C ASP A 57 -0.92 3.05 -8.43
N TYR A 58 -1.09 4.35 -8.20
CA TYR A 58 0.00 5.21 -7.76
C TYR A 58 0.62 4.76 -6.42
N ILE A 59 -0.19 4.35 -5.43
CA ILE A 59 0.36 3.82 -4.18
C ILE A 59 0.99 2.44 -4.39
N LEU A 60 0.43 1.58 -5.26
CA LEU A 60 0.99 0.26 -5.58
C LEU A 60 2.40 0.39 -6.15
N GLU A 61 2.61 1.26 -7.14
CA GLU A 61 3.93 1.49 -7.74
C GLU A 61 4.97 1.89 -6.69
N ARG A 62 4.62 2.84 -5.80
CA ARG A 62 5.51 3.31 -4.72
C ARG A 62 5.81 2.23 -3.68
N LEU A 63 4.83 1.40 -3.34
CA LEU A 63 4.99 0.29 -2.42
C LEU A 63 5.93 -0.77 -3.02
N GLN A 64 5.72 -1.13 -4.29
CA GLN A 64 6.51 -2.12 -5.00
C GLN A 64 7.96 -1.64 -5.22
N GLU A 65 8.15 -0.39 -5.62
CA GLU A 65 9.48 0.22 -5.79
C GLU A 65 10.28 0.18 -4.48
N ARG A 66 9.68 0.65 -3.36
CA ARG A 66 10.36 0.61 -2.06
C ARG A 66 10.62 -0.82 -1.60
N ASN A 67 9.69 -1.73 -1.83
CA ASN A 67 9.88 -3.14 -1.51
C ASN A 67 11.06 -3.75 -2.29
N TYR A 68 11.21 -3.42 -3.58
CA TYR A 68 12.35 -3.83 -4.39
C TYR A 68 13.67 -3.35 -3.79
N TYR A 69 13.80 -2.05 -3.53
CA TYR A 69 15.03 -1.50 -2.95
C TYR A 69 15.36 -2.05 -1.55
N GLN A 70 14.36 -2.31 -0.71
CA GLN A 70 14.57 -2.90 0.62
C GLN A 70 15.05 -4.35 0.59
N ASN A 71 14.71 -5.10 -0.46
CA ASN A 71 14.99 -6.54 -0.53
C ASN A 71 16.14 -6.91 -1.48
N THR A 72 16.49 -6.04 -2.44
CA THR A 72 17.48 -6.32 -3.49
C THR A 72 18.83 -5.63 -3.26
N ASN A 73 18.90 -4.54 -2.48
CA ASN A 73 20.17 -3.93 -2.06
C ASN A 73 20.78 -4.63 -0.82
N LYS A 74 21.12 -5.92 -0.96
CA LYS A 74 21.89 -6.68 0.04
C LYS A 74 23.33 -6.87 -0.39
#